data_AF-A0A919CAF3-F1
#
_entry.id   AF-A0A919CAF3-F1
#
_cell.length_a   1.000
_cell.length_b   1.000
_cell.length_c   1.000
_cell.angle_alpha   90.00
_cell.angle_beta   90.00
_cell.angle_gamma   90.00
#
_symmetry.space_group_name_H-M   'P 1'
#
loop_
_entity.id
_entity.type
_entity.pdbx_description
1 polymer ?
#
loop_
_entity_poly.entity_id
_entity_poly.type
_entity_poly.pdbx_seq_one_letter_code
_entity_poly.pdbx_strand_id
1 'polypeptide(L)' 'MAIDPADRYLLYAPNATGGPSLVLRDLQTGTDETVTDQPATARADAVSAGGRDVVFQSAADGLVPGDTDGVSDVFVRTFF' A
#
# COMPACT_ATOMS: atom_id res chain seq x y z
N MET A 1 -5.10 -0.20 7.84
CA MET A 1 -6.28 -0.35 6.98
C MET A 1 -6.80 1.04 6.66
N ALA A 2 -7.14 1.30 5.41
CA ALA A 2 -7.68 2.58 4.93
C ALA A 2 -8.70 2.32 3.82
N ILE A 3 -9.69 3.20 3.70
CA ILE A 3 -10.62 3.20 2.58
C ILE A 3 -10.51 4.55 1.87
N ASP A 4 -10.57 4.55 0.55
CA ASP A 4 -10.55 5.81 -0.20
C ASP A 4 -11.83 6.63 0.05
N PRO A 5 -11.79 7.96 -0.17
CA PRO A 5 -12.96 8.83 0.05
C PRO A 5 -14.22 8.49 -0.76
N ALA A 6 -14.11 7.66 -1.80
CA ALA A 6 -15.25 7.20 -2.59
C ALA A 6 -15.80 5.83 -2.15
N ASP A 7 -15.28 5.27 -1.06
CA ASP A 7 -15.68 3.98 -0.48
C ASP A 7 -15.55 2.77 -1.45
N ARG A 8 -14.63 2.86 -2.42
CA ARG A 8 -14.40 1.82 -3.44
C ARG A 8 -13.12 1.04 -3.22
N TYR A 9 -12.04 1.69 -2.83
CA TYR A 9 -10.74 1.06 -2.72
C TYR A 9 -10.33 0.88 -1.25
N LEU A 10 -10.07 -0.37 -0.87
CA LEU A 10 -9.64 -0.74 0.47
C LEU A 10 -8.15 -1.09 0.47
N LEU A 11 -7.36 -0.35 1.23
CA LEU A 11 -5.98 -0.70 1.56
C LEU A 11 -5.95 -1.52 2.85
N TYR A 12 -5.39 -2.73 2.79
CA TYR A 12 -5.26 -3.61 3.95
C TYR A 12 -3.98 -4.44 3.91
N ALA A 13 -3.59 -4.94 5.09
CA ALA A 13 -2.54 -5.94 5.22
C ALA A 13 -3.21 -7.33 5.23
N PRO A 14 -2.96 -8.19 4.23
CA PRO A 14 -3.54 -9.53 4.20
C PRO A 14 -2.89 -10.43 5.25
N ASN A 15 -3.67 -11.34 5.84
CA ASN A 15 -3.18 -12.35 6.79
C ASN A 15 -2.55 -13.55 6.06
N ALA A 16 -1.71 -13.31 5.06
CA ALA A 16 -1.05 -14.34 4.26
C ALA A 16 0.45 -14.41 4.58
N THR A 17 0.94 -15.60 4.95
CA THR A 17 2.37 -15.82 5.20
C THR A 17 3.13 -15.81 3.87
N GLY A 18 4.06 -14.87 3.69
CA GLY A 18 4.86 -14.74 2.46
C GLY A 18 4.13 -14.10 1.28
N GLY A 19 2.98 -13.48 1.52
CA GLY A 19 2.27 -12.65 0.54
C GLY A 19 2.61 -11.16 0.66
N PRO A 20 1.91 -10.30 -0.10
CA PRO A 20 2.10 -8.86 -0.03
C PRO A 20 1.86 -8.32 1.38
N SER A 21 2.68 -7.35 1.82
CA SER A 21 2.48 -6.68 3.12
C SER A 21 1.30 -5.71 3.07
N LEU A 22 1.05 -5.09 1.92
CA LEU A 22 -0.08 -4.20 1.69
C LEU A 22 -0.71 -4.48 0.32
N VAL A 23 -2.04 -4.51 0.30
CA VAL A 23 -2.87 -4.75 -0.90
C VAL A 23 -3.90 -3.64 -1.01
N LEU A 24 -4.09 -3.13 -2.22
CA LEU A 24 -5.21 -2.27 -2.60
C LEU A 24 -6.27 -3.15 -3.28
N ARG A 25 -7.44 -3.23 -2.69
CA ARG A 25 -8.57 -3.98 -3.24
C ARG A 25 -9.62 -3.05 -3.80
N ASP A 26 -10.01 -3.29 -5.04
CA ASP A 26 -11.23 -2.71 -5.61
C ASP A 26 -12.45 -3.49 -5.09
N LEU A 27 -13.27 -2.86 -4.26
CA LEU A 27 -14.45 -3.46 -3.65
C LEU A 27 -15.58 -3.66 -4.67
N GLN A 28 -15.55 -2.97 -5.82
CA GLN A 28 -16.57 -3.11 -6.85
C GLN A 28 -16.36 -4.37 -7.69
N THR A 29 -15.10 -4.68 -8.02
CA THR A 29 -14.72 -5.82 -8.88
C THR A 29 -14.19 -7.01 -8.08
N GLY A 30 -13.74 -6.78 -6.85
CA GLY A 30 -13.07 -7.76 -6.00
C GLY A 30 -11.60 -8.01 -6.35
N THR A 31 -11.01 -7.21 -7.25
CA THR A 31 -9.62 -7.36 -7.69
C THR A 31 -8.65 -6.76 -6.70
N ASP A 32 -7.52 -7.44 -6.50
CA ASP A 32 -6.47 -7.06 -5.57
C ASP A 32 -5.21 -6.67 -6.35
N GLU A 33 -4.60 -5.56 -5.95
CA GLU A 33 -3.30 -5.11 -6.43
C GLU A 33 -2.31 -5.04 -5.27
N THR A 34 -1.15 -5.67 -5.44
CA THR A 34 -0.06 -5.53 -4.47
C THR A 34 0.39 -4.08 -4.43
N VAL A 35 0.46 -3.49 -3.24
CA VAL A 35 1.11 -2.20 -3.00
C VAL A 35 2.59 -2.40 -2.71
N THR A 36 2.93 -3.36 -1.86
CA THR A 36 4.32 -3.78 -1.61
C THR A 36 4.37 -5.17 -0.99
N ASP A 37 5.40 -5.93 -1.34
CA ASP A 37 5.72 -7.21 -0.72
C ASP A 37 6.68 -7.06 0.48
N GLN A 38 7.27 -5.87 0.64
CA GLN A 38 8.14 -5.57 1.77
C GLN A 38 7.32 -5.12 2.99
N PRO A 39 7.83 -5.36 4.22
CA PRO A 39 7.15 -4.94 5.45
C PRO A 39 6.79 -3.45 5.44
N ALA A 40 5.49 -3.15 5.53
CA ALA A 40 4.99 -1.79 5.46
C ALA A 40 3.73 -1.58 6.32
N THR A 41 3.49 -0.32 6.69
CA THR A 41 2.27 0.11 7.39
C THR A 41 1.65 1.32 6.71
N ALA A 42 0.35 1.50 6.87
CA ALA A 42 -0.38 2.62 6.29
C ALA A 42 -1.37 3.21 7.30
N ARG A 43 -1.56 4.53 7.22
CA ARG A 43 -2.54 5.28 8.01
C ARG A 43 -3.94 5.17 7.41
N ALA A 44 -4.97 5.64 8.12
CA ALA A 44 -6.37 5.50 7.71
C ALA A 44 -6.73 6.35 6.47
N ASP A 45 -5.96 7.39 6.19
CA ASP A 45 -6.08 8.37 5.09
C ASP A 45 -5.08 8.10 3.95
N ALA A 46 -4.56 6.89 3.88
CA ALA A 46 -3.47 6.51 2.99
C ALA A 46 -3.86 6.33 1.50
N VAL A 47 -5.13 6.45 1.14
CA VAL A 47 -5.61 6.17 -0.23
C VAL A 47 -6.29 7.41 -0.79
N SER A 48 -5.81 7.89 -1.95
CA SER A 48 -6.45 9.00 -2.65
C SER A 48 -7.80 8.59 -3.24
N ALA A 49 -8.69 9.56 -3.48
CA ALA A 49 -9.96 9.33 -4.17
C ALA A 49 -9.77 8.54 -5.48
N GLY A 50 -10.54 7.45 -5.64
CA GLY A 50 -10.46 6.57 -6.81
C GLY A 50 -9.25 5.63 -6.81
N GLY A 51 -8.52 5.50 -5.69
CA GLY A 51 -7.46 4.49 -5.55
C GLY A 51 -6.15 4.77 -6.29
N ARG A 52 -5.99 5.96 -6.90
CA ARG A 52 -4.84 6.28 -7.75
C ARG A 52 -3.50 6.29 -7.00
N ASP A 53 -3.45 6.89 -5.83
CA ASP A 53 -2.24 7.07 -5.04
C ASP A 53 -2.40 6.43 -3.65
N VAL A 54 -1.40 5.64 -3.25
CA VAL A 54 -1.32 5.01 -1.92
C VAL A 54 -0.05 5.46 -1.21
N VAL A 55 -0.18 6.00 0.00
CA VAL A 55 0.94 6.43 0.86
C VAL A 55 1.16 5.40 1.97
N PHE A 56 2.41 4.97 2.15
CA PHE A 56 2.75 4.00 3.21
C PHE A 56 4.15 4.26 3.78
N GLN A 57 4.40 3.70 4.97
CA GLN A 57 5.66 3.76 5.67
C GLN A 57 6.35 2.40 5.64
N SER A 58 7.66 2.38 5.39
CA SER A 58 8.47 1.16 5.42
C SER A 58 9.91 1.48 5.77
N ALA A 59 10.57 0.56 6.48
CA ALA A 59 12.01 0.58 6.74
C ALA A 59 12.76 -0.47 5.90
N ALA A 60 12.12 -0.98 4.84
CA ALA A 60 12.69 -2.01 3.99
C ALA A 60 13.56 -1.38 2.91
N ASP A 61 14.76 -1.91 2.75
CA ASP A 61 15.68 -1.49 1.69
C ASP A 61 15.14 -1.88 0.30
N GLY A 62 15.49 -1.08 -0.71
CA GLY A 62 15.26 -1.41 -2.11
C GLY A 62 13.82 -1.26 -2.58
N LEU A 63 12.98 -0.50 -1.86
CA LEU A 63 11.67 -0.08 -2.36
C LEU A 63 11.79 0.89 -3.53
N VAL A 64 12.84 1.71 -3.53
CA VAL A 64 13.24 2.56 -4.66
C VAL A 64 14.76 2.45 -4.87
N PRO A 65 15.27 2.75 -6.08
CA PRO A 65 16.70 2.76 -6.32
C PRO A 65 17.43 3.74 -5.39
N GLY A 66 18.41 3.23 -4.62
CA GLY A 66 19.24 4.04 -3.73
C GLY A 66 18.77 4.12 -2.28
N ASP A 67 17.61 3.53 -1.95
CA ASP A 67 17.14 3.34 -0.58
C ASP A 67 17.75 2.07 0.04
N THR A 68 18.63 2.23 1.04
CA THR A 68 19.50 1.15 1.55
C THR A 68 19.89 1.25 3.03
N ASP A 69 19.29 2.16 3.81
CA ASP A 69 19.77 2.46 5.16
C ASP A 69 18.95 1.79 6.28
N GLY A 70 17.89 1.05 5.94
CA GLY A 70 17.00 0.37 6.88
C GLY A 70 16.23 1.33 7.79
N VAL A 71 16.08 2.60 7.41
CA VAL A 71 15.34 3.61 8.17
C VAL A 71 13.93 3.75 7.61
N SER A 72 12.96 4.01 8.49
CA SER A 72 11.57 4.16 8.05
C SER A 72 11.37 5.45 7.25
N ASP A 73 10.99 5.29 5.98
CA ASP A 73 10.63 6.35 5.05
C ASP A 73 9.13 6.36 4.71
N VAL A 74 8.70 7.40 3.99
CA VAL A 74 7.35 7.54 3.44
C VAL A 74 7.41 7.39 1.92
N PHE A 75 6.65 6.43 1.39
CA PHE A 75 6.58 6.13 -0.03
C PHE A 75 5.19 6.41 -0.59
N VAL A 76 5.13 6.67 -1.89
CA VAL A 76 3.89 6.75 -2.67
C VAL A 76 3.96 5.74 -3.80
N ARG A 77 2.91 4.93 -3.95
CA ARG A 77 2.70 4.09 -5.13
C ARG A 77 1.48 4.59 -5.90
N THR A 78 1.66 4.76 -7.21
CA THR A 78 0.62 5.25 -8.12
C THR A 78 0.15 4.13 -9.05
N PHE A 79 -1.17 4.03 -9.22
CA PHE A 79 -1.90 3.06 -10.05
C PHE A 79 -2.61 3.77 -11.22
N PHE A 80 -2.94 3.04 -12.29
CA PHE A 80 -3.50 3.57 -13.54
C PHE A 80 -4.90 3.05 -13.84
#